data_AF-A0A5C1B8N3-F1
#
_entry.id   AF-A0A5C1B8N3-F1
#
_cell.length_a   1.000
_cell.length_b   1.000
_cell.length_c   1.000
_cell.angle_alpha   90.00
_cell.angle_beta   90.00
_cell.angle_gamma   90.00
#
_symmetry.space_group_name_H-M   'P 1'
#
loop_
_entity.id
_entity.type
_entity.pdbx_description
1 polymer ?
#
loop_
_entity_poly.entity_id
_entity_poly.type
_entity_poly.pdbx_seq_one_letter_code
_entity_poly.pdbx_strand_id
1 'polypeptide(L)'
;MLDAERIAARFGWSAEEWLSMQRRGLVTSRVERGEGEDQGRWRLFVHCGNRRWFAIVSDDGAVIEEKLDFLPSPPRRGFRSS
;
A
#
# COMPACT_ATOMS: atom_id res chain seq x y z
N MET A 1 14.36 2.06 8.35
CA MET A 1 13.05 1.41 8.58
C MET A 1 11.96 2.21 7.87
N LEU A 2 10.88 1.59 7.40
CA LEU A 2 9.76 2.29 6.78
C LEU A 2 8.65 2.51 7.81
N ASP A 3 8.49 3.74 8.28
CA ASP A 3 7.56 4.08 9.36
C ASP A 3 6.16 4.44 8.85
N ALA A 4 5.18 4.37 9.75
CA ALA A 4 3.78 4.65 9.47
C ALA A 4 3.54 6.01 8.81
N GLU A 5 4.25 7.07 9.25
CA GLU A 5 4.16 8.41 8.67
C GLU A 5 4.59 8.45 7.20
N ARG A 6 5.69 7.77 6.87
CA ARG A 6 6.19 7.71 5.49
C ARG A 6 5.19 7.02 4.57
N ILE A 7 4.54 5.96 5.05
CA ILE A 7 3.50 5.24 4.29
C ILE A 7 2.26 6.12 4.17
N ALA A 8 1.78 6.70 5.27
CA ALA A 8 0.59 7.54 5.32
C ALA A 8 0.67 8.72 4.34
N ALA A 9 1.84 9.36 4.24
CA ALA A 9 2.10 10.44 3.30
C ALA A 9 1.86 10.04 1.84
N ARG A 10 2.10 8.77 1.46
CA ARG A 10 1.85 8.27 0.08
C ARG A 10 0.37 8.17 -0.25
N PHE A 11 -0.47 8.07 0.78
CA PHE A 11 -1.93 8.10 0.66
C PHE A 11 -2.50 9.49 0.95
N GLY A 12 -1.67 10.51 1.20
CA GLY A 12 -2.10 11.85 1.57
C GLY A 12 -2.77 11.90 2.95
N TRP A 13 -2.34 11.03 3.87
CA TRP A 13 -2.90 10.89 5.21
C TRP A 13 -1.90 11.20 6.29
N SER A 14 -2.43 11.58 7.45
CA SER A 14 -1.65 11.68 8.69
C SER A 14 -1.38 10.28 9.27
N ALA A 15 -0.35 10.15 10.11
CA ALA A 15 -0.07 8.90 10.82
C ALA A 15 -1.27 8.41 11.65
N GLU A 16 -2.01 9.34 12.27
CA GLU A 16 -3.20 9.02 13.06
C GLU A 16 -4.33 8.43 12.20
N GLU A 17 -4.58 9.00 11.02
CA GLU A 17 -5.56 8.50 10.06
C GLU A 17 -5.16 7.10 9.57
N TRP A 18 -3.88 6.91 9.24
CA TRP A 18 -3.34 5.62 8.84
C TRP A 18 -3.51 4.54 9.94
N LEU A 19 -3.16 4.86 11.19
CA LEU A 19 -3.35 3.97 12.32
C LEU A 19 -4.83 3.67 12.56
N SER A 20 -5.71 4.65 12.39
CA SER A 20 -7.17 4.46 12.46
C SER A 20 -7.67 3.50 11.39
N MET A 21 -7.21 3.65 10.13
CA MET A 21 -7.58 2.74 9.04
C MET A 21 -7.06 1.31 9.26
N GLN A 22 -5.82 1.15 9.77
CA GLN A 22 -5.29 -0.15 10.18
C GLN A 22 -6.12 -0.78 11.30
N ARG A 23 -6.44 -0.03 12.35
CA ARG A 23 -7.27 -0.51 13.48
C ARG A 23 -8.66 -0.96 13.03
N ARG A 24 -9.22 -0.31 12.00
CA ARG A 24 -10.52 -0.65 11.40
C ARG A 24 -10.43 -1.82 10.41
N GLY A 25 -9.24 -2.36 10.15
CA GLY A 25 -9.03 -3.44 9.18
C GLY A 25 -9.22 -3.01 7.72
N LEU A 26 -9.16 -1.71 7.43
CA LEU A 26 -9.36 -1.15 6.08
C LEU A 26 -8.07 -1.12 5.26
N VAL A 27 -6.93 -1.35 5.92
CA VAL A 27 -5.61 -1.46 5.32
C VAL A 27 -5.24 -2.94 5.26
N THR A 28 -4.86 -3.42 4.09
CA THR A 28 -4.20 -4.72 3.93
C THR A 28 -2.77 -4.47 3.48
N SER A 29 -1.79 -4.97 4.24
CA SER A 29 -0.38 -4.89 3.88
C SER A 29 0.19 -6.29 3.66
N ARG A 30 1.10 -6.42 2.70
CA ARG A 30 1.88 -7.63 2.43
C ARG A 30 3.33 -7.21 2.25
N VAL A 31 4.22 -7.90 2.96
CA VAL A 31 5.67 -7.69 2.87
C VAL A 31 6.27 -8.99 2.38
N GLU A 32 7.01 -8.92 1.27
CA GLU A 32 7.72 -10.05 0.70
C GLU A 32 9.21 -9.76 0.72
N ARG A 33 9.98 -10.65 1.35
CA ARG A 33 11.43 -10.57 1.34
C ARG A 33 11.95 -11.15 0.02
N GLY A 34 12.79 -10.39 -0.67
CA GLY A 34 13.52 -10.87 -1.84
C GLY A 34 14.57 -11.91 -1.45
N GLU A 35 14.73 -12.93 -2.28
CA GLU A 35 15.70 -14.00 -2.12
C GLU A 35 16.53 -14.12 -3.41
N GLY A 36 17.68 -14.82 -3.36
CA GLY A 36 18.58 -14.93 -4.51
C GLY A 36 19.13 -13.57 -4.97
N GLU A 37 18.87 -13.20 -6.22
CA GLU A 37 19.33 -11.93 -6.81
C GLU A 37 18.66 -10.68 -6.20
N ASP A 38 17.52 -10.86 -5.53
CA ASP A 38 16.82 -9.81 -4.80
C ASP A 38 17.07 -9.85 -3.29
N GLN A 39 18.07 -10.63 -2.84
CA GLN A 39 18.44 -10.67 -1.43
C GLN A 39 18.84 -9.27 -0.93
N GLY A 40 18.30 -8.86 0.22
CA GLY A 40 18.43 -7.48 0.69
C GLY A 40 17.48 -6.48 0.03
N ARG A 41 16.40 -6.97 -0.62
CA ARG A 41 15.28 -6.15 -1.06
C ARG A 41 13.98 -6.64 -0.45
N TRP A 42 13.08 -5.73 -0.13
CA TRP A 42 11.73 -6.01 0.36
C TRP A 42 10.72 -5.38 -0.56
N ARG A 43 9.71 -6.17 -0.93
CA ARG A 43 8.56 -5.71 -1.70
C ARG A 43 7.42 -5.49 -0.71
N LEU A 44 6.93 -4.26 -0.65
CA LEU A 44 5.76 -3.88 0.13
C LEU A 44 4.59 -3.66 -0.80
N PHE A 45 3.46 -4.26 -0.46
CA PHE A 45 2.17 -4.02 -1.08
C PHE A 45 1.22 -3.55 -0.01
N VAL A 46 0.63 -2.38 -0.21
CA VAL A 46 -0.38 -1.80 0.66
C VAL A 46 -1.63 -1.56 -0.14
N HIS A 47 -2.76 -2.02 0.37
CA HIS A 47 -4.07 -1.83 -0.20
C HIS A 47 -4.95 -1.09 0.80
N CYS A 48 -5.58 0.00 0.35
CA CYS A 48 -6.58 0.70 1.15
C CYS A 48 -7.70 1.25 0.26
N GLY A 49 -8.89 0.68 0.39
CA GLY A 49 -10.04 1.05 -0.45
C GLY A 49 -9.76 0.81 -1.94
N ASN A 50 -9.78 1.89 -2.74
CA ASN A 50 -9.46 1.86 -4.17
C ASN A 50 -8.00 2.23 -4.48
N ARG A 51 -7.13 2.36 -3.47
CA ARG A 51 -5.73 2.72 -3.66
C ARG A 51 -4.82 1.56 -3.34
N ARG A 52 -3.81 1.36 -4.20
CA ARG A 52 -2.74 0.39 -4.04
C ARG A 52 -1.41 1.11 -4.07
N TRP A 53 -0.58 0.89 -3.07
CA TRP A 53 0.78 1.36 -3.06
C TRP A 53 1.73 0.17 -3.06
N PHE A 54 2.73 0.23 -3.94
CA PHE A 54 3.80 -0.74 -4.04
C PHE A 54 5.12 -0.03 -3.80
N ALA A 55 6.04 -0.70 -3.09
CA ALA A 55 7.41 -0.23 -2.98
C ALA A 55 8.42 -1.37 -2.93
N ILE A 56 9.58 -1.15 -3.54
CA ILE A 56 10.78 -1.95 -3.34
C ILE A 56 11.70 -1.16 -2.43
N VAL A 57 12.13 -1.78 -1.34
CA VAL A 57 12.96 -1.16 -0.31
C VAL A 57 14.26 -1.95 -0.18
N SER A 58 15.39 -1.27 -0.03
CA SER A 58 16.70 -1.89 0.25
C SER A 58 16.83 -2.30 1.73
N ASP A 59 17.95 -2.93 2.09
CA ASP A 59 18.25 -3.38 3.46
C ASP A 59 18.51 -2.25 4.42
N ASP A 60 19.04 -1.15 3.91
CA ASP A 60 19.18 0.10 4.64
C ASP A 60 17.82 0.81 4.87
N GLY A 61 16.74 0.34 4.23
CA GLY A 61 15.41 0.92 4.34
C GLY A 61 15.16 2.09 3.38
N ALA A 62 16.02 2.26 2.36
CA ALA A 62 15.82 3.21 1.28
C ALA A 62 14.80 2.68 0.27
N VAL A 63 13.88 3.53 -0.18
CA VAL A 63 12.92 3.16 -1.22
C VAL A 63 13.65 3.22 -2.56
N ILE A 64 13.80 2.06 -3.21
CA ILE A 64 14.41 1.92 -4.53
C ILE A 64 13.38 2.28 -5.61
N GLU A 65 12.16 1.77 -5.45
CA GLU A 65 11.06 2.01 -6.38
C GLU A 65 9.76 2.13 -5.60
N GLU A 66 8.86 2.97 -6.08
CA GLU A 66 7.50 3.06 -5.55
C GLU A 66 6.49 3.40 -6.63
N LYS A 67 5.25 2.94 -6.44
CA LYS A 67 4.14 3.27 -7.30
C LYS A 67 2.85 3.35 -6.51
N LEU A 68 2.09 4.42 -6.72
CA LEU A 68 0.70 4.54 -6.29
C LEU A 68 -0.22 4.28 -7.49
N ASP A 69 -1.14 3.34 -7.31
CA ASP A 69 -2.12 2.92 -8.30
C ASP A 69 -3.54 3.09 -7.75
N PHE A 70 -4.47 3.45 -8.63
CA PHE A 70 -5.87 3.65 -8.28
C PHE A 70 -6.70 2.61 -9.01
N LEU A 71 -7.29 1.70 -8.25
CA LEU A 71 -8.23 0.74 -8.79
C LEU A 71 -9.48 1.47 -9.29
N PRO A 72 -9.93 1.16 -10.52
CA PRO A 72 -11.24 1.61 -10.95
C PRO A 72 -12.28 1.06 -9.99
N SER A 73 -13.26 1.88 -9.62
CA SER A 73 -14.42 1.37 -8.91
C SER A 73 -15.09 0.31 -9.78
N PRO A 74 -15.50 -0.84 -9.22
CA PRO A 74 -16.27 -1.80 -10.00
C PRO A 74 -17.49 -1.05 -10.58
N PRO A 75 -17.87 -1.29 -11.85
CA PRO A 75 -19.01 -0.60 -12.43
C PRO A 75 -20.19 -0.81 -11.49
N ARG A 76 -20.83 0.29 -11.07
CA ARG A 76 -22.07 0.24 -10.28
C ARG A 76 -23.00 -0.64 -11.08
N ARG A 77 -23.27 -1.86 -10.59
CA ARG A 77 -24.11 -2.84 -11.29
C ARG A 77 -25.44 -2.16 -11.53
N GLY A 78 -25.65 -1.72 -12.77
CA GLY A 78 -26.80 -0.93 -13.16
C GLY A 78 -28.05 -1.67 -12.72
N PHE A 79 -28.87 -1.00 -11.92
CA PHE A 79 -30.24 -1.43 -11.69
C PHE A 79 -30.91 -1.59 -13.06
N ARG A 80 -31.26 -2.83 -13.41
CA ARG A 80 -32.14 -3.11 -14.52
C ARG A 80 -33.54 -2.74 -14.04
N SER A 81 -33.98 -1.52 -14.35
CA SER A 81 -35.39 -1.18 -14.25
C SER A 81 -36.09 -1.82 -15.45
N SER A 82 -37.05 -2.68 -15.15
CA SER A 82 -37.96 -3.32 -16.09
C SER A 82 -39.03 -2.36 -16.59
#